data_AF-A0A0R3RJZ5-F1
#
_entry.id   AF-A0A0R3RJZ5-F1
#
_cell.length_a   1.000
_cell.length_b   1.000
_cell.length_c   1.000
_cell.angle_alpha   90.00
_cell.angle_beta   90.00
_cell.angle_gamma   90.00
#
_symmetry.space_group_name_H-M   'P 1'
#
loop_
_entity.id
_entity.type
_entity.pdbx_description
1 polymer ?
#
loop_
_entity_poly.entity_id
_entity_poly.type
_entity_poly.pdbx_seq_one_letter_code
_entity_poly.pdbx_strand_id
1 'polypeptide(L)'
;MHSLREYWTSQASADQRKGRAGRTGPGICYRLYSQQHFDKMDPFTISEINRVSLESLAMQIVSMNLGISPLEFPFIEKPNMGELEEAVESLWRQGILEAGSMKTLTSLGKIIANIPVEIPVAKVLIYGCVFEQVEPSLTIAASLATSSPFINRSFREPDILDRRKNIMSDSGDPFALINAYREFVEIQAERGDIRRWSREKGIDVQRMQLRRQFKELLEHSGILEARNDVDSRERRINAGDRKRLNELKKDARYEVKKRKVLKPEAHFDTLMDSEALEFYMENRESGIRNILKSHRLNDATFSILKFIVTAGVHPQYAILDQYNSYKVGNELFAHTRRKPFAALHPNSCLALLPEALDYDRSDKGLSSYHQLISFASFIETTKPYICNSLRVPALALLLLSKSVICSENDYSIVCDDFICYKFPRVMEFFNVVEQASATRRQLARALRRSLEGDFSHSHVLAKSVVSFLRSNVEYILTRRACPDDNREVGFILPSGKKLSEEDDDEILTSMRLYEVQNDSKLEDELAMNKTTERKPNIEYFCDICQKILPFNTTFDVLRHKRSH
;
A
#
# COMPACT_ATOMS: atom_id res chain seq x y z
N MET A 1 -5.34 -18.14 2.56
CA MET A 1 -6.40 -17.26 3.11
C MET A 1 -6.48 -17.48 4.61
N HIS A 2 -6.49 -16.40 5.40
CA HIS A 2 -6.55 -16.54 6.87
C HIS A 2 -8.01 -16.65 7.33
N SER A 3 -8.35 -17.78 7.95
CA SER A 3 -9.64 -17.97 8.63
C SER A 3 -9.42 -18.00 10.13
N LEU A 4 -10.26 -17.30 10.89
CA LEU A 4 -10.21 -17.35 12.34
C LEU A 4 -11.19 -18.41 12.81
N ARG A 5 -10.66 -19.49 13.40
CA ARG A 5 -11.47 -20.61 13.93
C ARG A 5 -11.06 -20.92 15.35
N GLU A 6 -12.05 -21.25 16.18
CA GLU A 6 -11.80 -21.77 17.52
C GLU A 6 -11.43 -23.26 17.41
N TYR A 7 -10.35 -23.65 18.08
CA TYR A 7 -9.88 -25.03 18.11
C TYR A 7 -9.51 -25.44 19.54
N TRP A 8 -9.55 -26.74 19.80
CA TRP A 8 -9.13 -27.31 21.07
C TRP A 8 -7.62 -27.20 21.25
N THR A 9 -7.18 -26.95 22.48
CA THR A 9 -5.74 -26.89 22.79
C THR A 9 -5.10 -28.29 22.70
N SER A 10 -3.79 -28.37 22.45
CA SER A 10 -3.08 -29.65 22.49
C SER A 10 -2.80 -30.11 23.93
N GLN A 11 -2.54 -31.40 24.11
CA GLN A 11 -2.15 -31.96 25.41
C GLN A 11 -0.90 -31.27 25.96
N ALA A 12 0.13 -31.08 25.11
CA ALA A 12 1.35 -30.36 25.49
C ALA A 12 1.07 -28.91 25.96
N SER A 13 0.14 -28.19 25.30
CA SER A 13 -0.24 -26.84 25.72
C SER A 13 -1.00 -26.84 27.05
N ALA A 14 -1.88 -27.82 27.27
CA ALA A 14 -2.59 -28.00 28.53
C ALA A 14 -1.65 -28.36 29.69
N ASP A 15 -0.62 -29.15 29.43
CA ASP A 15 0.41 -29.48 30.42
C ASP A 15 1.33 -28.28 30.70
N GLN A 16 1.64 -27.47 29.69
CA GLN A 16 2.35 -26.20 29.89
C GLN A 16 1.55 -25.25 30.80
N ARG A 17 0.22 -25.19 30.63
CA ARG A 17 -0.66 -24.39 31.52
C ARG A 17 -0.68 -24.93 32.94
N LYS A 18 -0.72 -26.25 33.12
CA LYS A 18 -0.58 -26.90 34.45
C LYS A 18 0.72 -26.47 35.15
N GLY A 19 1.85 -26.46 34.43
CA GLY A 19 3.14 -26.05 34.97
C GLY A 19 3.20 -24.60 35.46
N ARG A 20 2.37 -23.69 34.91
CA ARG A 20 2.33 -22.28 35.34
C ARG A 20 1.85 -22.11 36.78
N ALA A 21 1.02 -23.03 37.29
CA ALA A 21 0.53 -22.99 38.67
C ALA A 21 1.61 -23.35 39.71
N GLY A 22 2.68 -24.04 39.29
CA GLY A 22 3.73 -24.54 40.18
C GLY A 22 4.98 -23.66 40.33
N ARG A 23 4.96 -22.41 39.86
CA ARG A 23 6.18 -21.57 39.78
C ARG A 23 6.70 -21.07 41.13
N THR A 24 5.81 -20.79 42.07
CA THR A 24 6.16 -20.23 43.39
C THR A 24 5.89 -21.20 44.54
N GLY A 25 5.08 -22.22 44.31
CA GLY A 25 4.66 -23.21 45.30
C GLY A 25 3.66 -24.20 44.70
N PRO A 26 3.10 -25.13 45.50
CA PRO A 26 2.10 -26.07 45.01
C PRO A 26 0.84 -25.31 44.57
N GLY A 27 0.45 -25.50 43.31
CA GLY A 27 -0.74 -24.88 42.72
C GLY A 27 -1.68 -25.90 42.09
N ILE A 28 -2.93 -25.49 41.88
CA ILE A 28 -3.99 -26.32 41.30
C ILE A 28 -4.35 -25.75 39.92
N CYS A 29 -4.45 -26.63 38.92
CA CYS A 29 -4.88 -26.27 37.57
C CYS A 29 -6.25 -26.89 37.29
N TYR A 30 -7.26 -26.06 37.06
CA TYR A 30 -8.60 -26.50 36.66
C TYR A 30 -8.70 -26.58 35.14
N ARG A 31 -9.05 -27.76 34.61
CA ARG A 31 -9.30 -27.98 33.19
C ARG A 31 -10.81 -27.99 32.94
N LEU A 32 -11.29 -27.12 32.05
CA LEU A 32 -12.72 -26.97 31.72
C LEU A 32 -13.16 -27.94 30.62
N TYR A 33 -12.66 -29.17 30.64
CA TYR A 33 -12.99 -30.24 29.71
C TYR A 33 -12.80 -31.60 30.41
N SER A 34 -13.53 -32.62 29.96
CA SER A 34 -13.45 -33.96 30.55
C SER A 34 -12.12 -34.66 30.24
N GLN A 35 -11.75 -35.65 31.04
CA GLN A 35 -10.56 -36.46 30.80
C GLN A 35 -10.62 -37.17 29.44
N GLN A 36 -11.77 -37.74 29.08
CA GLN A 36 -11.97 -38.37 27.76
C GLN A 36 -11.73 -37.39 26.61
N HIS A 37 -12.04 -36.10 26.81
CA HIS A 37 -11.79 -35.08 25.80
C HIS A 37 -10.31 -34.76 25.69
N PHE A 38 -9.59 -34.68 26.83
CA PHE A 38 -8.14 -34.51 26.85
C PHE A 38 -7.41 -35.65 26.12
N ASP A 39 -7.84 -36.90 26.35
CA ASP A 39 -7.22 -38.07 25.72
C ASP A 39 -7.44 -38.11 24.19
N LYS A 40 -8.47 -37.42 23.68
CA LYS A 40 -8.76 -37.25 22.25
C LYS A 40 -8.07 -36.03 21.61
N MET A 41 -7.50 -35.11 22.40
CA MET A 41 -6.78 -33.95 21.87
C MET A 41 -5.47 -34.37 21.22
N ASP A 42 -5.02 -33.59 20.23
CA ASP A 42 -3.71 -33.79 19.64
C ASP A 42 -2.59 -33.65 20.68
N PRO A 43 -1.55 -34.50 20.61
CA PRO A 43 -0.45 -34.44 21.58
C PRO A 43 0.30 -33.11 21.50
N PHE A 44 0.52 -32.60 20.28
CA PHE A 44 1.21 -31.35 19.99
C PHE A 44 0.37 -30.45 19.10
N THR A 45 0.63 -29.14 19.14
CA THR A 45 0.04 -28.23 18.15
C THR A 45 0.69 -28.46 16.80
N ILE A 46 -0.08 -28.30 15.71
CA ILE A 46 0.45 -28.23 14.35
C ILE A 46 1.63 -27.24 14.30
N SER A 47 2.67 -27.58 13.56
CA SER A 47 3.87 -26.77 13.37
C SER A 47 3.53 -25.38 12.80
N GLU A 48 4.33 -24.36 13.14
CA GLU A 48 4.07 -22.98 12.68
C GLU A 48 4.25 -22.83 11.16
N ILE A 49 5.17 -23.59 10.56
CA ILE A 49 5.39 -23.60 9.11
C ILE A 49 4.15 -24.01 8.32
N ASN A 50 3.24 -24.79 8.92
CA ASN A 50 1.98 -25.22 8.31
C ASN A 50 0.78 -24.34 8.72
N ARG A 51 1.02 -23.22 9.42
CA ARG A 51 -0.04 -22.32 9.92
C ARG A 51 0.13 -20.87 9.45
N VAL A 52 1.35 -20.48 9.07
CA VAL A 52 1.71 -19.10 8.74
C VAL A 52 1.98 -18.98 7.23
N SER A 53 1.80 -17.78 6.69
CA SER A 53 2.16 -17.48 5.30
C SER A 53 3.65 -17.71 5.08
N LEU A 54 3.98 -18.42 4.00
CA LEU A 54 5.36 -18.78 3.63
C LEU A 54 6.06 -17.70 2.78
N GLU A 55 5.42 -16.57 2.49
CA GLU A 55 5.98 -15.50 1.65
C GLU A 55 7.29 -14.94 2.20
N SER A 56 7.31 -14.54 3.48
CA SER A 56 8.50 -14.01 4.14
C SER A 56 9.63 -15.06 4.22
N LEU A 57 9.27 -16.32 4.47
CA LEU A 57 10.22 -17.44 4.52
C LEU A 57 10.85 -17.69 3.15
N ALA A 58 10.02 -17.78 2.10
CA ALA A 58 10.47 -17.99 0.73
C ALA A 58 11.40 -16.84 0.27
N MET A 59 11.04 -15.59 0.57
CA MET A 59 11.89 -14.43 0.28
C MET A 59 13.24 -14.51 1.00
N GLN A 60 13.25 -14.89 2.29
CA GLN A 60 14.49 -15.04 3.06
C GLN A 60 15.41 -16.13 2.48
N ILE A 61 14.85 -17.28 2.06
CA ILE A 61 15.62 -18.36 1.43
C ILE A 61 16.31 -17.85 0.15
N VAL A 62 15.58 -17.11 -0.69
CA VAL A 62 16.16 -16.53 -1.92
C VAL A 62 17.20 -15.46 -1.58
N SER A 63 16.97 -14.63 -0.56
CA SER A 63 17.92 -13.60 -0.12
C SER A 63 19.24 -14.14 0.40
N MET A 64 19.26 -15.35 0.96
CA MET A 64 20.51 -16.00 1.39
C MET A 64 21.39 -16.42 0.20
N ASN A 65 20.90 -16.27 -1.03
CA ASN A 65 21.60 -16.55 -2.29
C ASN A 65 22.24 -17.95 -2.32
N LEU A 66 21.52 -18.94 -1.80
CA LEU A 66 21.98 -20.33 -1.74
C LEU A 66 21.98 -21.01 -3.12
N GLY A 67 21.46 -20.35 -4.17
CA GLY A 67 21.27 -20.93 -5.51
C GLY A 67 20.17 -22.00 -5.59
N ILE A 68 19.49 -22.25 -4.47
CA ILE A 68 18.44 -23.26 -4.29
C ILE A 68 17.08 -22.55 -4.39
N SER A 69 16.12 -23.16 -5.08
CA SER A 69 14.76 -22.62 -5.08
C SER A 69 14.08 -22.89 -3.72
N PRO A 70 13.13 -22.05 -3.26
CA PRO A 70 12.40 -22.32 -2.01
C PRO A 70 11.77 -23.72 -1.96
N LEU A 71 11.39 -24.26 -3.12
CA LEU A 71 10.80 -25.60 -3.31
C LEU A 71 11.79 -26.75 -3.07
N GLU A 72 13.09 -26.51 -3.28
CA GLU A 72 14.16 -27.50 -3.12
C GLU A 72 14.83 -27.42 -1.75
N PHE A 73 14.41 -26.48 -0.89
CA PHE A 73 15.05 -26.27 0.40
C PHE A 73 14.84 -27.46 1.35
N PRO A 74 15.90 -27.94 2.06
CA PRO A 74 15.81 -29.11 2.93
C PRO A 74 15.19 -28.78 4.29
N PHE A 75 13.86 -28.68 4.34
CA PHE A 75 13.11 -28.48 5.59
C PHE A 75 13.16 -29.72 6.51
N ILE A 76 13.20 -29.49 7.83
CA ILE A 76 13.05 -30.55 8.85
C ILE A 76 11.68 -31.22 8.73
N GLU A 77 10.64 -30.39 8.67
CA GLU A 77 9.27 -30.77 8.37
C GLU A 77 8.85 -30.00 7.13
N LYS A 78 8.49 -30.71 6.06
CA LYS A 78 8.15 -30.07 4.80
C LYS A 78 6.83 -29.31 4.93
N PRO A 79 6.76 -28.04 4.47
CA PRO A 79 5.49 -27.35 4.35
C PRO A 79 4.59 -28.02 3.31
N ASN A 80 3.32 -27.66 3.32
CA ASN A 80 2.43 -27.95 2.21
C ASN A 80 2.99 -27.33 0.91
N MET A 81 3.39 -28.17 -0.05
CA MET A 81 4.03 -27.71 -1.29
C MET A 81 3.12 -26.77 -2.09
N GLY A 82 1.79 -26.97 -2.06
CA GLY A 82 0.86 -26.07 -2.72
C GLY A 82 0.84 -24.66 -2.11
N GLU A 83 0.97 -24.55 -0.77
CA GLU A 83 1.07 -23.26 -0.09
C GLU A 83 2.41 -22.57 -0.35
N LEU A 84 3.48 -23.36 -0.49
CA LEU A 84 4.80 -22.84 -0.84
C LEU A 84 4.84 -22.31 -2.28
N GLU A 85 4.26 -23.05 -3.23
CA GLU A 85 4.08 -22.59 -4.62
C GLU A 85 3.24 -21.31 -4.69
N GLU A 86 2.12 -21.26 -3.96
CA GLU A 86 1.26 -20.07 -3.87
C GLU A 86 2.02 -18.87 -3.29
N ALA A 87 2.87 -19.09 -2.27
CA ALA A 87 3.70 -18.03 -1.69
C ALA A 87 4.74 -17.50 -2.69
N VAL A 88 5.41 -18.37 -3.45
CA VAL A 88 6.36 -17.97 -4.51
C VAL A 88 5.63 -17.19 -5.61
N GLU A 89 4.46 -17.65 -6.03
CA GLU A 89 3.64 -16.95 -7.02
C GLU A 89 3.17 -15.58 -6.50
N SER A 90 2.81 -15.49 -5.22
CA SER A 90 2.49 -14.22 -4.57
C SER A 90 3.68 -13.26 -4.58
N LEU A 91 4.90 -13.74 -4.30
CA LEU A 91 6.12 -12.93 -4.40
C LEU A 91 6.40 -12.42 -5.82
N TRP A 92 6.08 -13.20 -6.86
CA TRP A 92 6.12 -12.73 -8.26
C TRP A 92 5.11 -11.62 -8.52
N ARG A 93 3.84 -11.81 -8.14
CA ARG A 93 2.79 -10.79 -8.30
C ARG A 93 3.10 -9.51 -7.52
N GLN A 94 3.75 -9.65 -6.37
CA GLN A 94 4.18 -8.55 -5.54
C GLN A 94 5.42 -7.82 -6.08
N GLY A 95 6.08 -8.34 -7.12
CA GLY A 95 7.28 -7.74 -7.72
C GLY A 95 8.57 -7.90 -6.92
N ILE A 96 8.62 -8.86 -5.99
CA ILE A 96 9.80 -9.13 -5.16
C ILE A 96 10.79 -10.05 -5.88
N LEU A 97 10.24 -11.05 -6.56
CA LEU A 97 11.00 -11.97 -7.39
C LEU A 97 10.92 -11.53 -8.85
N GLU A 98 11.99 -11.80 -9.60
CA GLU A 98 12.11 -11.42 -11.00
C GLU A 98 11.20 -12.27 -11.90
N ALA A 99 10.75 -11.71 -13.02
CA ALA A 99 9.76 -12.37 -13.88
C ALA A 99 10.31 -13.69 -14.43
N GLY A 100 9.67 -14.81 -14.07
CA GLY A 100 10.07 -16.15 -14.53
C GLY A 100 11.26 -16.77 -13.77
N SER A 101 11.79 -16.10 -12.75
CA SER A 101 12.87 -16.63 -11.90
C SER A 101 12.40 -16.85 -10.46
N MET A 102 12.63 -18.05 -9.93
CA MET A 102 12.36 -18.40 -8.52
C MET A 102 13.58 -18.21 -7.62
N LYS A 103 14.70 -17.74 -8.18
CA LYS A 103 16.01 -17.70 -7.51
C LYS A 103 16.61 -16.30 -7.41
N THR A 104 16.04 -15.32 -8.11
CA THR A 104 16.58 -13.95 -8.16
C THR A 104 15.56 -12.95 -7.61
N LEU A 105 16.03 -12.11 -6.68
CA LEU A 105 15.28 -10.97 -6.15
C LEU A 105 15.42 -9.76 -7.06
N THR A 106 14.32 -9.02 -7.23
CA THR A 106 14.33 -7.69 -7.87
C THR A 106 15.06 -6.67 -7.01
N SER A 107 15.33 -5.48 -7.56
CA SER A 107 15.86 -4.34 -6.78
C SER A 107 15.04 -4.06 -5.52
N LEU A 108 13.71 -4.06 -5.65
CA LEU A 108 12.79 -3.89 -4.52
C LEU A 108 12.90 -5.06 -3.53
N GLY A 109 12.95 -6.30 -4.03
CA GLY A 109 13.09 -7.50 -3.21
C GLY A 109 14.37 -7.51 -2.38
N LYS A 110 15.49 -7.05 -2.94
CA LYS A 110 16.77 -6.92 -2.23
C LYS A 110 16.70 -5.91 -1.07
N ILE A 111 16.01 -4.78 -1.26
CA ILE A 111 15.80 -3.80 -0.17
C ILE A 111 14.92 -4.40 0.92
N ILE A 112 13.78 -5.00 0.55
CA ILE A 112 12.82 -5.56 1.50
C ILE A 112 13.44 -6.67 2.33
N ALA A 113 14.26 -7.53 1.73
CA ALA A 113 14.91 -8.63 2.43
C ALA A 113 15.85 -8.18 3.57
N ASN A 114 16.35 -6.95 3.52
CA ASN A 114 17.18 -6.37 4.58
C ASN A 114 16.37 -5.81 5.77
N ILE A 115 15.04 -5.69 5.63
CA ILE A 115 14.17 -5.11 6.67
C ILE A 115 13.36 -6.26 7.31
N PRO A 116 13.47 -6.48 8.64
CA PRO A 116 12.81 -7.59 9.33
C PRO A 116 11.33 -7.30 9.62
N VAL A 117 10.54 -7.01 8.58
CA VAL A 117 9.11 -6.72 8.66
C VAL A 117 8.34 -7.46 7.57
N GLU A 118 7.02 -7.56 7.71
CA GLU A 118 6.18 -8.12 6.65
C GLU A 118 6.27 -7.29 5.36
N ILE A 119 6.17 -7.97 4.22
CA ILE A 119 6.36 -7.38 2.89
C ILE A 119 5.49 -6.13 2.66
N PRO A 120 4.17 -6.11 2.97
CA PRO A 120 3.37 -4.92 2.72
C PRO A 120 3.85 -3.70 3.52
N VAL A 121 4.29 -3.93 4.76
CA VAL A 121 4.84 -2.90 5.64
C VAL A 121 6.17 -2.37 5.08
N ALA A 122 7.07 -3.26 4.67
CA ALA A 122 8.35 -2.90 4.07
C ALA A 122 8.16 -2.04 2.82
N LYS A 123 7.24 -2.44 1.92
CA LYS A 123 6.91 -1.68 0.71
C LYS A 123 6.41 -0.28 1.03
N VAL A 124 5.48 -0.11 1.98
CA VAL A 124 4.99 1.22 2.38
C VAL A 124 6.14 2.10 2.88
N LEU A 125 7.06 1.54 3.65
CA LEU A 125 8.22 2.28 4.15
C LEU A 125 9.16 2.71 3.02
N ILE A 126 9.49 1.80 2.10
CA ILE A 126 10.38 2.07 0.96
C ILE A 126 9.76 3.11 0.02
N TYR A 127 8.50 2.93 -0.38
CA TYR A 127 7.80 3.93 -1.19
C TYR A 127 7.67 5.27 -0.45
N GLY A 128 7.50 5.24 0.88
CA GLY A 128 7.57 6.43 1.72
C GLY A 128 8.88 7.21 1.59
N CYS A 129 10.02 6.50 1.50
CA CYS A 129 11.33 7.10 1.22
C CYS A 129 11.43 7.63 -0.21
N VAL A 130 11.02 6.83 -1.21
CA VAL A 130 11.07 7.18 -2.65
C VAL A 130 10.25 8.43 -2.98
N PHE A 131 9.15 8.67 -2.28
CA PHE A 131 8.30 9.85 -2.47
C PHE A 131 8.55 10.96 -1.42
N GLU A 132 9.58 10.81 -0.59
CA GLU A 132 9.93 11.74 0.50
C GLU A 132 8.78 11.99 1.50
N GLN A 133 7.85 11.04 1.64
CA GLN A 133 6.74 11.05 2.59
C GLN A 133 7.00 10.08 3.74
N VAL A 134 8.18 10.15 4.35
CA VAL A 134 8.61 9.19 5.38
C VAL A 134 7.73 9.28 6.64
N GLU A 135 7.51 10.48 7.16
CA GLU A 135 6.81 10.66 8.44
C GLU A 135 5.35 10.15 8.41
N PRO A 136 4.50 10.43 7.40
CA PRO A 136 3.16 9.82 7.35
C PRO A 136 3.20 8.32 7.04
N SER A 137 4.15 7.86 6.20
CA SER A 137 4.30 6.45 5.85
C SER A 137 4.68 5.59 7.06
N LEU A 138 5.47 6.12 7.99
CA LEU A 138 5.77 5.44 9.26
C LEU A 138 4.51 5.23 10.14
N THR A 139 3.59 6.21 10.19
CA THR A 139 2.31 6.05 10.91
C THR A 139 1.47 4.95 10.28
N ILE A 140 1.40 4.94 8.95
CA ILE A 140 0.64 3.94 8.21
C ILE A 140 1.27 2.56 8.40
N ALA A 141 2.59 2.43 8.26
CA ALA A 141 3.32 1.19 8.49
C ALA A 141 3.07 0.64 9.91
N ALA A 142 3.12 1.49 10.95
CA ALA A 142 2.78 1.11 12.32
C ALA A 142 1.34 0.58 12.43
N SER A 143 0.40 1.20 11.71
CA SER A 143 -0.99 0.74 11.68
C SER A 143 -1.22 -0.56 10.93
N LEU A 144 -0.40 -0.86 9.91
CA LEU A 144 -0.50 -2.09 9.14
C LEU A 144 0.12 -3.27 9.88
N ALA A 145 1.22 -3.03 10.60
CA ALA A 145 1.94 -4.04 11.35
C ALA A 145 1.25 -4.47 12.65
N THR A 146 0.38 -3.63 13.22
CA THR A 146 -0.31 -3.91 14.49
C THR A 146 -1.81 -3.87 14.32
N SER A 147 -2.53 -4.62 15.17
CA SER A 147 -3.97 -4.50 15.27
C SER A 147 -4.38 -3.04 15.47
N SER A 148 -5.50 -2.64 14.84
CA SER A 148 -6.06 -1.28 14.94
C SER A 148 -5.95 -0.71 16.36
N PRO A 149 -5.48 0.54 16.55
CA PRO A 149 -5.33 1.12 17.88
C PRO A 149 -6.66 1.44 18.55
N PHE A 150 -7.78 1.37 17.83
CA PHE A 150 -9.11 1.54 18.40
C PHE A 150 -9.54 0.30 19.20
N ILE A 151 -9.95 0.52 20.44
CA ILE A 151 -10.38 -0.53 21.37
C ILE A 151 -11.82 -0.96 21.04
N ASN A 152 -12.21 -2.19 21.42
CA ASN A 152 -13.58 -2.68 21.22
C ASN A 152 -14.67 -1.76 21.83
N ARG A 153 -14.38 -1.05 22.92
CA ARG A 153 -15.32 -0.07 23.51
C ARG A 153 -15.65 1.05 22.54
N SER A 154 -14.68 1.46 21.72
CA SER A 154 -14.79 2.55 20.74
C SER A 154 -15.77 2.27 19.61
N PHE A 155 -16.21 1.02 19.46
CA PHE A 155 -17.19 0.60 18.47
C PHE A 155 -18.56 0.28 19.08
N ARG A 156 -18.64 0.13 20.42
CA ARG A 156 -19.89 -0.23 21.13
C ARG A 156 -20.57 0.96 21.78
N GLU A 157 -19.80 1.94 22.23
CA GLU A 157 -20.31 3.10 22.96
C GLU A 157 -20.59 4.27 21.98
N PRO A 158 -21.84 4.76 21.87
CA PRO A 158 -22.20 5.79 20.90
C PRO A 158 -21.50 7.13 21.18
N ASP A 159 -21.29 7.48 22.45
CA ASP A 159 -20.59 8.69 22.86
C ASP A 159 -19.15 8.76 22.32
N ILE A 160 -18.46 7.61 22.31
CA ILE A 160 -17.09 7.51 21.78
C ILE A 160 -17.11 7.58 20.25
N LEU A 161 -18.11 6.96 19.61
CA LEU A 161 -18.28 7.02 18.16
C LEU A 161 -18.48 8.47 17.68
N ASP A 162 -19.30 9.25 18.39
CA ASP A 162 -19.54 10.66 18.09
C ASP A 162 -18.26 11.50 18.25
N ARG A 163 -17.49 11.29 19.33
CA ARG A 163 -16.21 11.98 19.55
C ARG A 163 -15.14 11.60 18.52
N ARG A 164 -15.27 10.43 17.89
CA ARG A 164 -14.34 9.94 16.87
C ARG A 164 -14.62 10.49 15.47
N LYS A 165 -15.81 11.04 15.20
CA LYS A 165 -16.16 11.57 13.87
C LYS A 165 -15.10 12.51 13.27
N ASN A 166 -14.47 13.35 14.09
CA ASN A 166 -13.41 14.27 13.65
C ASN A 166 -12.12 13.58 13.18
N ILE A 167 -11.86 12.36 13.64
CA ILE A 167 -10.68 11.56 13.29
C ILE A 167 -10.93 10.74 12.02
N MET A 168 -12.19 10.33 11.82
CA MET A 168 -12.59 9.51 10.68
C MET A 168 -12.29 10.23 9.37
N SER A 169 -11.85 9.46 8.38
CA SER A 169 -11.56 9.97 7.05
C SER A 169 -12.39 9.21 6.02
N ASP A 170 -13.00 9.96 5.12
CA ASP A 170 -13.68 9.44 3.94
C ASP A 170 -12.77 8.59 3.06
N SER A 171 -11.44 8.70 3.19
CA SER A 171 -10.51 7.92 2.38
C SER A 171 -10.18 6.54 2.93
N GLY A 172 -10.47 6.26 4.19
CA GLY A 172 -10.30 4.94 4.79
C GLY A 172 -9.46 4.92 6.06
N ASP A 173 -9.20 3.71 6.54
CA ASP A 173 -8.59 3.44 7.86
C ASP A 173 -7.18 4.04 8.02
N PRO A 174 -6.25 3.92 7.04
CA PRO A 174 -4.90 4.47 7.18
C PRO A 174 -4.90 5.98 7.42
N PHE A 175 -5.81 6.73 6.79
CA PHE A 175 -5.89 8.19 6.94
C PHE A 175 -6.54 8.59 8.26
N ALA A 176 -7.52 7.83 8.75
CA ALA A 176 -8.04 8.04 10.09
C ALA A 176 -6.95 7.87 11.16
N LEU A 177 -5.98 7.00 10.92
CA LEU A 177 -4.85 6.77 11.83
C LEU A 177 -3.79 7.87 11.75
N ILE A 178 -3.56 8.45 10.57
CA ILE A 178 -2.75 9.67 10.43
C ILE A 178 -3.39 10.82 11.23
N ASN A 179 -4.70 11.00 11.12
CA ASN A 179 -5.43 12.02 11.87
C ASN A 179 -5.36 11.77 13.38
N ALA A 180 -5.56 10.52 13.82
CA ALA A 180 -5.47 10.13 15.22
C ALA A 180 -4.07 10.40 15.80
N TYR A 181 -3.03 10.03 15.06
CA TYR A 181 -1.65 10.28 15.47
C TYR A 181 -1.33 11.77 15.50
N ARG A 182 -1.87 12.55 14.56
CA ARG A 182 -1.71 14.00 14.57
C ARG A 182 -2.35 14.63 15.82
N GLU A 183 -3.60 14.28 16.13
CA GLU A 183 -4.30 14.78 17.34
C GLU A 183 -3.54 14.37 18.61
N PHE A 184 -3.02 13.14 18.65
CA PHE A 184 -2.14 12.67 19.73
C PHE A 184 -0.90 13.56 19.90
N VAL A 185 -0.19 13.88 18.82
CA VAL A 185 1.01 14.73 18.88
C VAL A 185 0.66 16.19 19.24
N GLU A 186 -0.49 16.70 18.82
CA GLU A 186 -0.97 18.05 19.20
C GLU A 186 -1.22 18.13 20.72
N ILE A 187 -1.94 17.17 21.29
CA ILE A 187 -2.19 17.11 22.74
C ILE A 187 -0.90 16.92 23.52
N GLN A 188 0.00 16.09 23.00
CA GLN A 188 1.31 15.90 23.58
C GLN A 188 2.08 17.22 23.63
N ALA A 189 2.06 17.98 22.52
CA ALA A 189 2.74 19.26 22.39
C ALA A 189 2.19 20.33 23.35
N GLU A 190 0.89 20.28 23.62
CA GLU A 190 0.18 21.15 24.58
C GLU A 190 0.33 20.67 26.04
N ARG A 191 1.00 19.53 26.28
CA ARG A 191 1.11 18.86 27.59
C ARG A 191 -0.26 18.53 28.20
N GLY A 192 -1.23 18.19 27.35
CA GLY A 192 -2.56 17.75 27.76
C GLY A 192 -2.55 16.35 28.36
N ASP A 193 -3.67 15.96 28.97
CA ASP A 193 -3.84 14.63 29.56
C ASP A 193 -4.12 13.57 28.49
N ILE A 194 -3.08 12.80 28.17
CA ILE A 194 -3.10 11.70 27.18
C ILE A 194 -4.07 10.61 27.59
N ARG A 195 -4.16 10.30 28.89
CA ARG A 195 -5.02 9.21 29.39
C ARG A 195 -6.48 9.58 29.26
N ARG A 196 -6.81 10.84 29.52
CA ARG A 196 -8.14 11.37 29.26
C ARG A 196 -8.49 11.28 27.78
N TRP A 197 -7.62 11.76 26.89
CA TRP A 197 -7.84 11.65 25.44
C TRP A 197 -7.99 10.20 24.96
N SER A 198 -7.11 9.31 25.40
CA SER A 198 -7.15 7.87 25.11
C SER A 198 -8.47 7.23 25.54
N ARG A 199 -9.02 7.61 26.72
CA ARG A 199 -10.33 7.14 27.19
C ARG A 199 -11.48 7.73 26.37
N GLU A 200 -11.44 9.03 26.09
CA GLU A 200 -12.51 9.73 25.37
C GLU A 200 -12.65 9.29 23.92
N LYS A 201 -11.53 8.95 23.26
CA LYS A 201 -11.48 8.45 21.88
C LYS A 201 -11.40 6.92 21.78
N GLY A 202 -11.13 6.24 22.88
CA GLY A 202 -10.95 4.79 22.95
C GLY A 202 -9.76 4.29 22.11
N ILE A 203 -8.59 4.91 22.28
CA ILE A 203 -7.37 4.61 21.52
C ILE A 203 -6.31 4.06 22.47
N ASP A 204 -5.69 2.94 22.11
CA ASP A 204 -4.52 2.40 22.80
C ASP A 204 -3.23 3.03 22.25
N VAL A 205 -2.61 3.88 23.08
CA VAL A 205 -1.40 4.66 22.74
C VAL A 205 -0.18 3.77 22.54
N GLN A 206 -0.11 2.61 23.20
CA GLN A 206 1.06 1.73 23.10
C GLN A 206 1.27 1.22 21.67
N ARG A 207 0.17 1.03 20.94
CA ARG A 207 0.19 0.56 19.54
C ARG A 207 0.76 1.59 18.57
N MET A 208 0.86 2.86 18.97
CA MET A 208 1.43 3.93 18.15
C MET A 208 2.97 4.06 18.29
N GLN A 209 3.59 3.34 19.23
CA GLN A 209 5.03 3.47 19.52
C GLN A 209 5.95 2.77 18.49
N LEU A 210 5.40 1.86 17.67
CA LEU A 210 6.18 1.08 16.68
C LEU A 210 6.80 1.92 15.55
N ARG A 211 6.23 3.10 15.29
CA ARG A 211 6.78 4.09 14.36
C ARG A 211 8.27 4.33 14.59
N ARG A 212 8.70 4.39 15.86
CA ARG A 212 10.09 4.64 16.23
C ARG A 212 10.99 3.50 15.76
N GLN A 213 10.58 2.26 16.01
CA GLN A 213 11.34 1.08 15.60
C GLN A 213 11.48 1.01 14.08
N PHE A 214 10.44 1.35 13.32
CA PHE A 214 10.53 1.41 11.86
C PHE A 214 11.45 2.51 11.35
N LYS A 215 11.45 3.67 12.01
CA LYS A 215 12.40 4.74 11.67
C LYS A 215 13.84 4.29 11.93
N GLU A 216 14.10 3.69 13.09
CA GLU A 216 15.42 3.14 13.42
C GLU A 216 15.83 2.09 12.40
N LEU A 217 14.95 1.17 11.99
CA LEU A 217 15.26 0.17 10.97
C LEU A 217 15.60 0.78 9.60
N LEU A 218 14.93 1.87 9.20
CA LEU A 218 15.26 2.60 7.97
C LEU A 218 16.61 3.32 8.03
N GLU A 219 16.98 3.84 9.21
CA GLU A 219 18.28 4.45 9.44
C GLU A 219 19.41 3.39 9.45
N HIS A 220 19.19 2.23 10.08
CA HIS A 220 20.18 1.14 10.11
C HIS A 220 20.37 0.45 8.75
N SER A 221 19.34 0.41 7.91
CA SER A 221 19.43 -0.13 6.55
C SER A 221 20.12 0.82 5.57
N GLY A 222 20.45 2.05 5.98
CA GLY A 222 21.12 3.04 5.13
C GLY A 222 20.22 3.68 4.07
N ILE A 223 18.92 3.39 4.07
CA ILE A 223 17.94 3.96 3.14
C ILE A 223 17.61 5.41 3.53
N LEU A 224 17.55 5.67 4.84
CA LEU A 224 17.35 7.01 5.37
C LEU A 224 18.67 7.53 5.92
N GLU A 225 19.19 8.61 5.35
CA GLU A 225 20.31 9.31 5.97
C GLU A 225 19.89 9.83 7.36
N ALA A 226 20.62 9.41 8.38
CA ALA A 226 20.47 9.99 9.70
C ALA A 226 20.74 11.51 9.57
N ARG A 227 19.71 12.34 9.82
CA ARG A 227 19.85 13.81 9.81
C ARG A 227 20.90 14.24 10.82
N ASN A 228 22.15 14.30 10.39
CA ASN A 228 23.30 14.84 11.11
C ASN A 228 23.46 16.35 10.87
N ASP A 229 22.66 16.91 9.97
CA ASP A 229 22.67 18.32 9.59
C ASP A 229 21.92 19.22 10.57
N VAL A 230 22.24 19.04 11.86
CA VAL A 230 21.76 19.91 12.92
C VAL A 230 22.82 20.99 13.13
N ASP A 231 22.46 22.23 12.82
CA ASP A 231 23.31 23.41 13.02
C ASP A 231 23.91 23.40 14.44
N SER A 232 25.16 23.83 14.56
CA SER A 232 25.90 23.92 15.83
C SER A 232 25.12 24.68 16.93
N ARG A 233 24.21 25.57 16.53
CA ARG A 233 23.27 26.28 17.39
C ARG A 233 22.15 25.37 17.91
N GLU A 234 21.52 24.60 17.03
CA GLU A 234 20.42 23.70 17.39
C GLU A 234 20.92 22.51 18.23
N ARG A 235 22.15 22.03 18.01
CA ARG A 235 22.80 21.04 18.92
C ARG A 235 22.96 21.55 20.36
N ARG A 236 23.30 22.84 20.55
CA ARG A 236 23.44 23.44 21.88
C ARG A 236 22.09 23.62 22.58
N ILE A 237 21.07 24.06 21.84
CA ILE A 237 19.69 24.18 22.34
C ILE A 237 19.18 22.80 22.79
N ASN A 238 19.35 21.78 21.94
CA ASN A 238 18.97 20.40 22.24
C ASN A 238 19.70 19.81 23.46
N ALA A 239 20.97 20.14 23.67
CA ALA A 239 21.72 19.72 24.86
C ALA A 239 21.19 20.38 26.13
N GLY A 240 20.82 21.67 26.06
CA GLY A 240 20.18 22.41 27.15
C GLY A 240 18.79 21.86 27.49
N ASP A 241 17.95 21.65 26.47
CA ASP A 241 16.60 21.11 26.64
C ASP A 241 16.62 19.68 27.20
N ARG A 242 17.56 18.84 26.75
CA ARG A 242 17.73 17.49 27.26
C ARG A 242 18.18 17.47 28.72
N LYS A 243 19.02 18.43 29.14
CA LYS A 243 19.41 18.59 30.54
C LYS A 243 18.21 18.99 31.39
N ARG A 244 17.43 19.98 30.94
CA ARG A 244 16.20 20.45 31.61
C ARG A 244 15.14 19.35 31.71
N LEU A 245 14.93 18.57 30.65
CA LEU A 245 14.01 17.43 30.66
C LEU A 245 14.48 16.32 31.60
N ASN A 246 15.78 16.03 31.67
CA ASN A 246 16.33 15.07 32.62
C ASN A 246 16.18 15.52 34.08
N GLU A 247 16.29 16.83 34.35
CA GLU A 247 16.01 17.41 35.67
C GLU A 247 14.53 17.24 36.03
N LEU A 248 13.62 17.63 35.13
CA LEU A 248 12.17 17.40 35.31
C LEU A 248 11.81 15.91 35.49
N LYS A 249 12.49 15.00 34.79
CA LYS A 249 12.31 13.54 34.95
C LYS A 249 12.75 13.06 36.32
N LYS A 250 13.85 13.62 36.86
CA LYS A 250 14.30 13.32 38.23
C LYS A 250 13.28 13.82 39.24
N ASP A 251 12.81 15.05 39.09
CA ASP A 251 11.83 15.67 39.99
C ASP A 251 10.51 14.89 40.00
N ALA A 252 9.98 14.51 38.83
CA ALA A 252 8.79 13.67 38.71
C ALA A 252 8.98 12.29 39.38
N ARG A 253 10.15 11.67 39.25
CA ARG A 253 10.47 10.41 39.94
C ARG A 253 10.54 10.57 41.47
N TYR A 254 11.01 11.72 41.95
CA TYR A 254 11.03 12.02 43.39
C TYR A 254 9.63 12.26 43.95
N GLU A 255 8.73 12.90 43.19
CA GLU A 255 7.33 13.06 43.59
C GLU A 255 6.57 11.72 43.70
N VAL A 256 6.83 10.78 42.78
CA VAL A 256 6.21 9.44 42.83
C VAL A 256 6.66 8.63 44.05
N LYS A 257 7.89 8.86 44.55
CA LYS A 257 8.43 8.16 45.73
C LYS A 257 7.86 8.66 47.07
N LYS A 258 7.20 9.82 47.13
CA LYS A 258 6.42 10.22 48.31
C LYS A 258 5.21 9.28 48.41
N ARG A 259 5.20 8.42 49.43
CA ARG A 259 4.16 7.40 49.69
C ARG A 259 2.76 8.03 49.56
N LYS A 260 2.04 7.66 48.49
CA LYS A 260 0.72 8.23 48.18
C LYS A 260 -0.35 7.53 49.03
N VAL A 261 -0.95 8.25 49.96
CA VAL A 261 -2.17 7.83 50.66
C VAL A 261 -3.35 8.18 49.76
N LEU A 262 -4.19 7.21 49.40
CA LEU A 262 -5.44 7.46 48.67
C LEU A 262 -6.34 8.37 49.52
N LYS A 263 -6.66 9.56 49.01
CA LYS A 263 -7.70 10.40 49.59
C LYS A 263 -9.05 10.07 48.91
N PRO A 264 -10.17 10.02 49.66
CA PRO A 264 -11.47 9.54 49.15
C PRO A 264 -12.06 10.36 47.98
N GLU A 265 -11.56 11.57 47.73
CA GLU A 265 -12.08 12.51 46.73
C GLU A 265 -11.04 12.88 45.66
N ALA A 266 -9.87 12.23 45.64
CA ALA A 266 -8.83 12.54 44.67
C ALA A 266 -9.13 11.87 43.33
N HIS A 267 -9.70 12.64 42.39
CA HIS A 267 -9.70 12.31 40.97
C HIS A 267 -8.25 12.08 40.50
N PHE A 268 -8.06 11.06 39.67
CA PHE A 268 -6.77 10.58 39.11
C PHE A 268 -6.09 11.57 38.13
N ASP A 269 -6.36 12.88 38.23
CA ASP A 269 -6.24 13.81 37.10
C ASP A 269 -5.08 14.81 37.21
N THR A 270 -4.05 14.55 38.02
CA THR A 270 -2.85 15.43 38.04
C THR A 270 -1.58 14.64 38.33
N LEU A 271 -1.16 13.88 37.33
CA LEU A 271 0.23 13.43 37.23
C LEU A 271 0.73 13.83 35.85
N MET A 272 1.77 14.65 35.81
CA MET A 272 2.62 14.74 34.61
C MET A 272 3.09 13.33 34.29
N ASP A 273 2.54 12.75 33.21
CA ASP A 273 2.83 11.37 32.85
C ASP A 273 4.32 11.25 32.52
N SER A 274 5.03 10.33 33.21
CA SER A 274 6.44 10.02 32.89
C SER A 274 6.60 9.66 31.41
N GLU A 275 5.55 9.09 30.81
CA GLU A 275 5.43 8.74 29.39
C GLU A 275 5.43 9.99 28.49
N ALA A 276 4.81 11.08 28.94
CA ALA A 276 4.82 12.35 28.20
C ALA A 276 6.23 12.92 28.11
N LEU A 277 6.96 12.90 29.23
CA LEU A 277 8.35 13.36 29.28
C LEU A 277 9.28 12.47 28.43
N GLU A 278 9.05 11.16 28.42
CA GLU A 278 9.80 10.22 27.57
C GLU A 278 9.56 10.50 26.09
N PHE A 279 8.31 10.70 25.67
CA PHE A 279 8.01 11.08 24.28
C PHE A 279 8.72 12.39 23.85
N TYR A 280 8.77 13.41 24.70
CA TYR A 280 9.48 14.66 24.38
C TYR A 280 10.99 14.50 24.31
N MET A 281 11.57 13.70 25.22
CA MET A 281 12.98 13.36 25.17
C MET A 281 13.34 12.59 23.89
N GLU A 282 12.42 11.78 23.40
CA GLU A 282 12.60 10.93 22.22
C GLU A 282 12.38 11.69 20.91
N ASN A 283 11.29 12.45 20.79
CA ASN A 283 10.87 13.03 19.51
C ASN A 283 11.43 14.42 19.19
N ARG A 284 12.14 15.08 20.12
CA ARG A 284 12.69 16.45 19.99
C ARG A 284 11.61 17.50 19.62
N GLU A 285 11.82 18.75 19.98
CA GLU A 285 10.83 19.79 19.65
C GLU A 285 10.73 20.05 18.13
N SER A 286 11.87 20.00 17.43
CA SER A 286 11.90 20.11 15.96
C SER A 286 11.30 18.89 15.26
N GLY A 287 11.43 17.69 15.83
CA GLY A 287 10.80 16.48 15.30
C GLY A 287 9.28 16.50 15.46
N ILE A 288 8.77 16.97 16.61
CA ILE A 288 7.33 17.18 16.83
C ILE A 288 6.76 18.16 15.80
N ARG A 289 7.42 19.30 15.57
CA ARG A 289 6.99 20.27 14.53
C ARG A 289 7.02 19.66 13.13
N ASN A 290 8.02 18.84 12.81
CA ASN A 290 8.11 18.16 11.51
C ASN A 290 6.98 17.13 11.32
N ILE A 291 6.65 16.37 12.36
CA ILE A 291 5.52 15.44 12.37
C ILE A 291 4.22 16.22 12.12
N LEU A 292 3.96 17.28 12.89
CA LEU A 292 2.73 18.08 12.71
C LEU A 292 2.63 18.71 11.32
N LYS A 293 3.75 19.16 10.74
CA LYS A 293 3.79 19.70 9.38
C LYS A 293 3.55 18.62 8.32
N SER A 294 4.19 17.45 8.45
CA SER A 294 4.06 16.35 7.48
C SER A 294 2.70 15.66 7.53
N HIS A 295 2.00 15.71 8.67
CA HIS A 295 0.65 15.15 8.82
C HIS A 295 -0.45 16.14 8.40
N ARG A 296 -0.10 17.39 8.05
CA ARG A 296 -0.99 18.31 7.33
C ARG A 296 -0.91 18.02 5.85
N LEU A 297 -1.83 17.17 5.39
CA LEU A 297 -1.84 16.68 4.03
C LEU A 297 -2.43 17.74 3.08
N ASN A 298 -1.65 18.10 2.07
CA ASN A 298 -2.16 18.76 0.87
C ASN A 298 -2.79 17.71 -0.06
N ASP A 299 -3.64 18.11 -0.99
CA ASP A 299 -4.30 17.16 -1.89
C ASP A 299 -3.28 16.32 -2.68
N ALA A 300 -2.16 16.90 -3.11
CA ALA A 300 -1.13 16.18 -3.85
C ALA A 300 -0.46 15.10 -2.98
N THR A 301 -0.09 15.44 -1.74
CA THR A 301 0.46 14.48 -0.77
C THR A 301 -0.57 13.40 -0.41
N PHE A 302 -1.85 13.74 -0.40
CA PHE A 302 -2.94 12.79 -0.18
C PHE A 302 -3.02 11.75 -1.29
N SER A 303 -2.95 12.18 -2.56
CA SER A 303 -2.91 11.27 -3.72
C SER A 303 -1.66 10.38 -3.70
N ILE A 304 -0.50 10.93 -3.33
CA ILE A 304 0.76 10.18 -3.21
C ILE A 304 0.66 9.14 -2.08
N LEU A 305 0.14 9.52 -0.91
CA LEU A 305 -0.01 8.57 0.20
C LEU A 305 -0.99 7.45 -0.16
N LYS A 306 -2.09 7.75 -0.86
CA LYS A 306 -2.98 6.71 -1.38
C LYS A 306 -2.22 5.74 -2.29
N PHE A 307 -1.40 6.27 -3.18
CA PHE A 307 -0.55 5.47 -4.07
C PHE A 307 0.44 4.61 -3.28
N ILE A 308 1.15 5.17 -2.30
CA ILE A 308 2.12 4.47 -1.45
C ILE A 308 1.47 3.29 -0.72
N VAL A 309 0.30 3.50 -0.08
CA VAL A 309 -0.40 2.43 0.63
C VAL A 309 -0.85 1.35 -0.34
N THR A 310 -1.40 1.75 -1.49
CA THR A 310 -1.83 0.80 -2.53
C THR A 310 -0.66 -0.02 -3.06
N ALA A 311 0.49 0.62 -3.29
CA ALA A 311 1.72 -0.05 -3.72
C ALA A 311 2.24 -1.03 -2.66
N GLY A 312 2.06 -0.69 -1.39
CA GLY A 312 2.35 -1.52 -0.24
C GLY A 312 1.56 -2.82 -0.23
N VAL A 313 0.24 -2.71 -0.28
CA VAL A 313 -0.66 -3.87 -0.12
C VAL A 313 -0.96 -4.60 -1.43
N HIS A 314 -0.58 -4.05 -2.59
CA HIS A 314 -0.74 -4.72 -3.89
C HIS A 314 -0.09 -6.12 -3.89
N PRO A 315 -0.79 -7.18 -4.34
CA PRO A 315 -1.99 -7.20 -5.19
C PRO A 315 -3.35 -7.26 -4.46
N GLN A 316 -3.45 -6.83 -3.21
CA GLN A 316 -4.71 -6.85 -2.47
C GLN A 316 -5.59 -5.62 -2.78
N TYR A 317 -6.58 -5.83 -3.63
CA TYR A 317 -7.61 -4.84 -3.95
C TYR A 317 -8.95 -5.50 -4.30
N ALA A 318 -10.00 -4.69 -4.23
CA ALA A 318 -11.37 -5.08 -4.49
C ALA A 318 -12.09 -4.01 -5.31
N ILE A 319 -13.04 -4.46 -6.13
CA ILE A 319 -13.96 -3.61 -6.88
C ILE A 319 -15.35 -3.72 -6.26
N LEU A 320 -16.03 -2.59 -6.07
CA LEU A 320 -17.40 -2.58 -5.57
C LEU A 320 -18.35 -3.25 -6.57
N ASP A 321 -19.37 -3.93 -6.05
CA ASP A 321 -20.41 -4.49 -6.91
C ASP A 321 -21.20 -3.35 -7.59
N GLN A 322 -21.32 -3.45 -8.91
CA GLN A 322 -22.00 -2.44 -9.71
C GLN A 322 -23.51 -2.46 -9.48
N TYR A 323 -24.08 -3.60 -9.07
CA TYR A 323 -25.51 -3.75 -8.87
C TYR A 323 -25.94 -3.56 -7.41
N ASN A 324 -24.98 -3.38 -6.50
CA ASN A 324 -25.22 -3.14 -5.09
C ASN A 324 -25.03 -1.65 -4.76
N SER A 325 -26.07 -0.84 -5.00
CA SER A 325 -26.09 0.53 -4.51
C SER A 325 -26.38 0.57 -3.00
N TYR A 326 -25.65 1.43 -2.29
CA TYR A 326 -25.87 1.59 -0.86
C TYR A 326 -27.30 2.06 -0.60
N LYS A 327 -28.00 1.34 0.28
CA LYS A 327 -29.25 1.75 0.91
C LYS A 327 -29.08 1.57 2.41
N VAL A 328 -29.67 2.44 3.21
CA VAL A 328 -29.60 2.33 4.67
C VAL A 328 -30.10 0.95 5.10
N GLY A 329 -29.20 0.15 5.70
CA GLY A 329 -29.47 -1.24 6.11
C GLY A 329 -28.95 -2.33 5.17
N ASN A 330 -28.45 -2.00 3.97
CA ASN A 330 -27.82 -2.94 3.06
C ASN A 330 -26.30 -3.02 3.27
N GLU A 331 -25.76 -4.24 3.29
CA GLU A 331 -24.32 -4.48 3.29
C GLU A 331 -23.73 -4.17 1.90
N LEU A 332 -22.64 -3.39 1.85
CA LEU A 332 -21.87 -3.18 0.64
C LEU A 332 -21.00 -4.41 0.35
N PHE A 333 -21.12 -4.92 -0.87
CA PHE A 333 -20.32 -6.04 -1.36
C PHE A 333 -19.23 -5.54 -2.30
N ALA A 334 -18.05 -6.10 -2.13
CA ALA A 334 -16.91 -5.92 -3.01
C ALA A 334 -16.41 -7.28 -3.52
N HIS A 335 -15.87 -7.30 -4.73
CA HIS A 335 -15.28 -8.47 -5.34
C HIS A 335 -13.76 -8.35 -5.28
N THR A 336 -13.10 -9.37 -4.73
CA THR A 336 -11.65 -9.55 -4.82
C THR A 336 -11.33 -10.57 -5.91
N ARG A 337 -10.07 -10.61 -6.39
CA ARG A 337 -9.63 -11.62 -7.39
C ARG A 337 -9.90 -13.06 -6.92
N ARG A 338 -9.69 -13.34 -5.63
CA ARG A 338 -9.79 -14.69 -5.06
C ARG A 338 -11.19 -15.04 -4.56
N LYS A 339 -11.91 -14.07 -3.98
CA LYS A 339 -13.25 -14.27 -3.41
C LYS A 339 -14.21 -13.14 -3.83
N PRO A 340 -15.32 -13.48 -4.52
CA PRO A 340 -16.39 -12.51 -4.76
C PRO A 340 -17.23 -12.28 -3.49
N PHE A 341 -18.01 -11.20 -3.48
CA PHE A 341 -19.01 -10.89 -2.44
C PHE A 341 -18.44 -10.78 -1.01
N ALA A 342 -17.29 -10.13 -0.88
CA ALA A 342 -16.71 -9.76 0.41
C ALA A 342 -17.36 -8.49 0.96
N ALA A 343 -17.66 -8.46 2.25
CA ALA A 343 -18.19 -7.29 2.93
C ALA A 343 -17.05 -6.44 3.51
N LEU A 344 -17.27 -5.13 3.65
CA LEU A 344 -16.37 -4.29 4.44
C LEU A 344 -16.54 -4.62 5.93
N HIS A 345 -15.43 -4.69 6.66
CA HIS A 345 -15.49 -4.93 8.09
C HIS A 345 -16.26 -3.79 8.80
N PRO A 346 -17.22 -4.07 9.70
CA PRO A 346 -18.08 -3.04 10.31
C PRO A 346 -17.30 -1.92 11.03
N ASN A 347 -16.12 -2.24 11.56
CA ASN A 347 -15.26 -1.29 12.25
C ASN A 347 -14.40 -0.40 11.31
N SER A 348 -14.47 -0.63 9.99
CA SER A 348 -13.75 0.17 8.99
C SER A 348 -14.41 1.54 8.83
N CYS A 349 -13.59 2.56 8.57
CA CYS A 349 -14.04 3.90 8.24
C CYS A 349 -14.94 3.92 7.01
N LEU A 350 -14.64 3.11 5.99
CA LEU A 350 -15.44 3.05 4.76
C LEU A 350 -16.78 2.34 4.96
N ALA A 351 -16.88 1.45 5.95
CA ALA A 351 -18.17 0.85 6.33
C ALA A 351 -19.06 1.84 7.10
N LEU A 352 -18.45 2.74 7.88
CA LEU A 352 -19.15 3.79 8.62
C LEU A 352 -19.53 4.99 7.74
N LEU A 353 -18.78 5.24 6.66
CA LEU A 353 -18.98 6.34 5.71
C LEU A 353 -19.15 5.79 4.28
N PRO A 354 -20.28 5.10 3.99
CA PRO A 354 -20.51 4.49 2.69
C PRO A 354 -20.69 5.51 1.55
N GLU A 355 -21.14 6.73 1.86
CA GLU A 355 -21.26 7.84 0.91
C GLU A 355 -19.91 8.17 0.24
N ALA A 356 -18.79 7.94 0.92
CA ALA A 356 -17.45 8.20 0.38
C ALA A 356 -17.06 7.27 -0.79
N LEU A 357 -17.78 6.15 -0.95
CA LEU A 357 -17.58 5.16 -2.00
C LEU A 357 -18.51 5.36 -3.19
N ASP A 358 -19.50 6.23 -3.06
CA ASP A 358 -20.37 6.59 -4.19
C ASP A 358 -19.58 7.45 -5.18
N TYR A 359 -19.74 7.16 -6.46
CA TYR A 359 -19.10 7.91 -7.53
C TYR A 359 -20.14 8.18 -8.61
N ASP A 360 -20.09 9.36 -9.21
CA ASP A 360 -21.05 9.75 -10.24
C ASP A 360 -21.03 8.73 -11.38
N ARG A 361 -22.11 7.93 -11.45
CA ARG A 361 -22.35 6.97 -12.51
C ARG A 361 -23.23 7.65 -13.55
N SER A 362 -22.69 7.88 -14.74
CA SER A 362 -23.54 8.10 -15.90
C SER A 362 -24.38 6.85 -16.17
N ASP A 363 -25.55 7.01 -16.81
CA ASP A 363 -26.44 5.88 -17.17
C ASP A 363 -25.75 4.77 -17.99
N LYS A 364 -24.60 5.09 -18.62
CA LYS A 364 -23.79 4.16 -19.43
C LYS A 364 -22.63 3.52 -18.65
N GLY A 365 -22.48 3.82 -17.36
CA GLY A 365 -21.40 3.32 -16.52
C GLY A 365 -20.03 3.96 -16.78
N LEU A 366 -19.97 5.06 -17.57
CA LEU A 366 -18.75 5.86 -17.72
C LEU A 366 -18.59 6.76 -16.50
N SER A 367 -17.37 6.80 -15.96
CA SER A 367 -16.99 7.75 -14.93
C SER A 367 -15.50 8.06 -15.03
N SER A 368 -15.10 9.30 -14.74
CA SER A 368 -13.69 9.65 -14.56
C SER A 368 -13.19 9.40 -13.14
N TYR A 369 -14.08 9.13 -12.20
CA TYR A 369 -13.79 8.99 -10.77
C TYR A 369 -13.97 7.57 -10.24
N HIS A 370 -13.85 6.55 -11.09
CA HIS A 370 -13.94 5.16 -10.64
C HIS A 370 -12.96 4.88 -9.48
N GLN A 371 -13.50 4.34 -8.40
CA GLN A 371 -12.76 4.02 -7.19
C GLN A 371 -12.65 2.52 -6.97
N LEU A 372 -11.53 2.11 -6.39
CA LEU A 372 -11.25 0.77 -5.92
C LEU A 372 -10.97 0.78 -4.42
N ILE A 373 -11.13 -0.38 -3.80
CA ILE A 373 -10.83 -0.58 -2.38
C ILE A 373 -9.54 -1.37 -2.29
N SER A 374 -8.47 -0.73 -1.87
CA SER A 374 -7.24 -1.40 -1.49
C SER A 374 -7.32 -1.80 -0.02
N PHE A 375 -6.80 -2.96 0.37
CA PHE A 375 -6.91 -3.45 1.74
C PHE A 375 -5.67 -4.22 2.17
N ALA A 376 -5.40 -4.25 3.47
CA ALA A 376 -4.20 -4.89 4.00
C ALA A 376 -4.41 -6.34 4.47
N SER A 377 -5.64 -6.67 4.88
CA SER A 377 -5.93 -8.01 5.38
C SER A 377 -7.34 -8.43 5.03
N PHE A 378 -7.51 -9.73 4.84
CA PHE A 378 -8.77 -10.39 4.54
C PHE A 378 -9.02 -11.44 5.60
N ILE A 379 -10.15 -11.34 6.29
CA ILE A 379 -10.50 -12.23 7.40
C ILE A 379 -11.80 -12.96 7.06
N GLU A 380 -11.78 -14.28 7.18
CA GLU A 380 -12.98 -15.09 7.05
C GLU A 380 -13.41 -15.65 8.40
N THR A 381 -14.62 -15.30 8.82
CA THR A 381 -15.30 -15.83 10.01
C THR A 381 -16.56 -16.59 9.58
N THR A 382 -17.74 -15.97 9.71
CA THR A 382 -19.01 -16.44 9.12
C THR A 382 -19.17 -15.96 7.68
N LYS A 383 -18.62 -14.78 7.39
CA LYS A 383 -18.58 -14.14 6.07
C LYS A 383 -17.15 -13.64 5.79
N PRO A 384 -16.78 -13.45 4.52
CA PRO A 384 -15.53 -12.80 4.15
C PRO A 384 -15.56 -11.29 4.42
N TYR A 385 -14.62 -10.79 5.22
CA TYR A 385 -14.47 -9.38 5.56
C TYR A 385 -13.16 -8.78 5.06
N ILE A 386 -13.26 -7.58 4.49
CA ILE A 386 -12.13 -6.73 4.11
C ILE A 386 -11.79 -5.81 5.29
N CYS A 387 -10.53 -5.85 5.74
CA CYS A 387 -10.05 -5.08 6.89
C CYS A 387 -8.91 -4.11 6.48
N ASN A 388 -8.80 -2.98 7.19
CA ASN A 388 -7.84 -1.90 6.91
C ASN A 388 -7.96 -1.41 5.47
N SER A 389 -9.13 -0.90 5.13
CA SER A 389 -9.51 -0.58 3.75
C SER A 389 -9.25 0.89 3.41
N LEU A 390 -8.87 1.14 2.16
CA LEU A 390 -8.54 2.44 1.60
C LEU A 390 -9.20 2.61 0.24
N ARG A 391 -9.82 3.78 -0.01
CA ARG A 391 -10.33 4.13 -1.34
C ARG A 391 -9.25 4.75 -2.22
N VAL A 392 -9.13 4.26 -3.44
CA VAL A 392 -8.04 4.60 -4.37
C VAL A 392 -8.61 4.80 -5.78
N PRO A 393 -8.14 5.79 -6.56
CA PRO A 393 -8.50 5.91 -7.97
C PRO A 393 -8.14 4.63 -8.74
N ALA A 394 -9.06 4.13 -9.57
CA ALA A 394 -8.85 2.85 -10.25
C ALA A 394 -7.62 2.85 -11.16
N LEU A 395 -7.25 3.99 -11.76
CA LEU A 395 -6.05 4.13 -12.58
C LEU A 395 -4.75 3.79 -11.83
N ALA A 396 -4.70 3.88 -10.50
CA ALA A 396 -3.51 3.56 -9.72
C ALA A 396 -2.99 2.13 -9.98
N LEU A 397 -3.87 1.18 -10.29
CA LEU A 397 -3.48 -0.19 -10.60
C LEU A 397 -2.64 -0.28 -11.87
N LEU A 398 -2.82 0.59 -12.87
CA LEU A 398 -2.03 0.57 -14.10
C LEU A 398 -0.54 0.81 -13.82
N LEU A 399 -0.21 1.52 -12.73
CA LEU A 399 1.16 1.76 -12.32
C LEU A 399 1.76 0.64 -11.46
N LEU A 400 0.92 -0.16 -10.78
CA LEU A 400 1.35 -1.14 -9.77
C LEU A 400 1.27 -2.59 -10.26
N SER A 401 0.25 -2.91 -11.07
CA SER A 401 -0.03 -4.26 -11.56
C SER A 401 1.15 -4.83 -12.31
N LYS A 402 1.45 -6.11 -12.11
CA LYS A 402 2.60 -6.76 -12.77
C LYS A 402 2.24 -7.36 -14.12
N SER A 403 0.98 -7.69 -14.35
CA SER A 403 0.44 -8.05 -15.66
C SER A 403 -0.56 -7.00 -16.11
N VAL A 404 -0.19 -6.25 -17.15
CA VAL A 404 -1.05 -5.27 -17.82
C VAL A 404 -1.08 -5.61 -19.29
N ILE A 405 -2.26 -5.94 -19.81
CA ILE A 405 -2.46 -6.35 -21.20
C ILE A 405 -3.31 -5.29 -21.90
N CYS A 406 -2.75 -4.62 -22.89
CA CYS A 406 -3.46 -3.63 -23.68
C CYS A 406 -3.94 -4.25 -25.01
N SER A 407 -5.24 -4.12 -25.32
CA SER A 407 -5.85 -4.62 -26.55
C SER A 407 -6.30 -3.46 -27.45
N GLU A 408 -5.79 -3.42 -28.69
CA GLU A 408 -6.17 -2.39 -29.69
C GLU A 408 -7.60 -2.58 -30.21
N ASN A 409 -8.06 -3.83 -30.33
CA ASN A 409 -9.34 -4.14 -30.98
C ASN A 409 -10.54 -3.54 -30.25
N ASP A 410 -10.50 -3.63 -28.91
CA ASP A 410 -11.60 -3.23 -28.03
C ASP A 410 -11.26 -1.99 -27.18
N TYR A 411 -10.12 -1.33 -27.43
CA TYR A 411 -9.57 -0.24 -26.63
C TYR A 411 -9.67 -0.52 -25.12
N SER A 412 -9.20 -1.71 -24.74
CA SER A 412 -9.33 -2.21 -23.38
C SER A 412 -7.98 -2.52 -22.77
N ILE A 413 -7.86 -2.28 -21.47
CA ILE A 413 -6.69 -2.61 -20.68
C ILE A 413 -7.11 -3.58 -19.60
N VAL A 414 -6.43 -4.72 -19.49
CA VAL A 414 -6.69 -5.73 -18.46
C VAL A 414 -5.52 -5.75 -17.47
N CYS A 415 -5.82 -5.57 -16.18
CA CYS A 415 -4.85 -5.62 -15.08
C CYS A 415 -5.07 -6.87 -14.24
N ASP A 416 -3.98 -7.58 -13.94
CA ASP A 416 -3.94 -8.83 -13.16
C ASP A 416 -5.08 -9.80 -13.50
N ASP A 417 -5.42 -9.91 -14.80
CA ASP A 417 -6.51 -10.72 -15.35
C ASP A 417 -7.90 -10.50 -14.74
N PHE A 418 -8.05 -9.53 -13.83
CA PHE A 418 -9.22 -9.37 -12.98
C PHE A 418 -9.99 -8.09 -13.32
N ILE A 419 -9.29 -6.96 -13.45
CA ILE A 419 -9.91 -5.67 -13.74
C ILE A 419 -9.71 -5.31 -15.20
N CYS A 420 -10.78 -4.86 -15.86
CA CYS A 420 -10.79 -4.41 -17.24
C CYS A 420 -11.25 -2.95 -17.31
N TYR A 421 -10.42 -2.10 -17.92
CA TYR A 421 -10.71 -0.73 -18.29
C TYR A 421 -11.11 -0.70 -19.76
N LYS A 422 -12.29 -0.17 -20.08
CA LYS A 422 -12.72 0.05 -21.47
C LYS A 422 -12.85 1.53 -21.74
N PHE A 423 -12.20 2.01 -22.80
CA PHE A 423 -12.19 3.42 -23.14
C PHE A 423 -13.15 3.68 -24.32
N PRO A 424 -14.00 4.72 -24.23
CA PRO A 424 -14.89 5.09 -25.33
C PRO A 424 -14.13 5.77 -26.49
N ARG A 425 -13.00 6.42 -26.19
CA ARG A 425 -12.21 7.20 -27.15
C ARG A 425 -10.82 6.61 -27.31
N VAL A 426 -10.41 6.47 -28.57
CA VAL A 426 -9.11 5.92 -28.97
C VAL A 426 -7.95 6.79 -28.46
N MET A 427 -8.07 8.12 -28.56
CA MET A 427 -7.03 9.05 -28.09
C MET A 427 -6.80 8.93 -26.58
N GLU A 428 -7.86 8.76 -25.81
CA GLU A 428 -7.78 8.61 -24.35
C GLU A 428 -7.09 7.30 -23.96
N PHE A 429 -7.40 6.20 -24.66
CA PHE A 429 -6.72 4.92 -24.50
C PHE A 429 -5.20 5.05 -24.70
N PHE A 430 -4.77 5.59 -25.84
CA PHE A 430 -3.34 5.70 -26.15
C PHE A 430 -2.61 6.65 -25.18
N ASN A 431 -3.22 7.79 -24.84
CA ASN A 431 -2.65 8.73 -23.87
C ASN A 431 -2.46 8.09 -22.48
N VAL A 432 -3.44 7.30 -22.02
CA VAL A 432 -3.34 6.60 -20.72
C VAL A 432 -2.24 5.54 -20.75
N VAL A 433 -2.14 4.76 -21.84
CA VAL A 433 -1.09 3.74 -22.00
C VAL A 433 0.30 4.37 -22.01
N GLU A 434 0.46 5.47 -22.76
CA GLU A 434 1.73 6.19 -22.84
C GLU A 434 2.14 6.77 -21.48
N GLN A 435 1.25 7.52 -20.83
CA GLN A 435 1.52 8.12 -19.52
C GLN A 435 1.79 7.05 -18.46
N ALA A 436 1.06 5.94 -18.47
CA ALA A 436 1.30 4.82 -17.57
C ALA A 436 2.69 4.22 -17.81
N SER A 437 3.07 3.95 -19.06
CA SER A 437 4.36 3.37 -19.41
C SER A 437 5.54 4.29 -19.03
N ALA A 438 5.42 5.59 -19.23
CA ALA A 438 6.42 6.58 -18.85
C ALA A 438 6.58 6.66 -17.33
N THR A 439 5.45 6.74 -16.61
CA THR A 439 5.44 6.84 -15.15
C THR A 439 5.99 5.55 -14.50
N ARG A 440 5.67 4.37 -15.03
CA ARG A 440 6.22 3.09 -14.56
C ARG A 440 7.74 3.01 -14.72
N ARG A 441 8.28 3.47 -15.85
CA ARG A 441 9.74 3.53 -16.06
C ARG A 441 10.42 4.48 -15.08
N GLN A 442 9.83 5.65 -14.85
CA GLN A 442 10.32 6.58 -13.83
C GLN A 442 10.31 5.96 -12.43
N LEU A 443 9.25 5.23 -12.07
CA LEU A 443 9.14 4.54 -10.79
C LEU A 443 10.21 3.43 -10.64
N ALA A 444 10.43 2.62 -11.67
CA ALA A 444 11.46 1.58 -11.68
C ALA A 444 12.87 2.17 -11.54
N ARG A 445 13.16 3.26 -12.28
CA ARG A 445 14.43 4.00 -12.16
C ARG A 445 14.63 4.57 -10.76
N ALA A 446 13.60 5.16 -10.16
CA ALA A 446 13.66 5.69 -8.80
C ALA A 446 13.91 4.59 -7.76
N LEU A 447 13.28 3.43 -7.90
CA LEU A 447 13.55 2.27 -7.03
C LEU A 447 14.99 1.76 -7.17
N ARG A 448 15.56 1.74 -8.38
CA ARG A 448 16.97 1.38 -8.58
C ARG A 448 17.91 2.38 -7.91
N ARG A 449 17.69 3.68 -8.13
CA ARG A 449 18.49 4.75 -7.49
C ARG A 449 18.37 4.77 -5.97
N SER A 450 17.22 4.36 -5.44
CA SER A 450 17.04 4.21 -3.99
C SER A 450 17.94 3.15 -3.35
N LEU A 451 18.42 2.15 -4.12
CA LEU A 451 19.47 1.22 -3.65
C LEU A 451 20.83 1.92 -3.51
N GLU A 452 21.08 2.92 -4.33
CA GLU A 452 22.33 3.70 -4.37
C GLU A 452 22.29 4.89 -3.40
N GLY A 453 21.15 5.13 -2.74
CA GLY A 453 20.93 6.26 -1.83
C GLY A 453 20.63 7.60 -2.52
N ASP A 454 20.38 7.61 -3.84
CA ASP A 454 20.06 8.84 -4.59
C ASP A 454 18.54 9.09 -4.67
N PHE A 455 18.08 10.16 -4.03
CA PHE A 455 16.67 10.60 -4.01
C PHE A 455 16.42 11.90 -4.79
N SER A 456 17.38 12.39 -5.58
CA SER A 456 17.34 13.70 -6.25
C SER A 456 16.13 13.95 -7.18
N HIS A 457 15.47 12.89 -7.67
CA HIS A 457 14.39 12.98 -8.67
C HIS A 457 12.99 12.66 -8.12
N SER A 458 12.85 12.50 -6.80
CA SER A 458 11.60 12.09 -6.15
C SER A 458 10.44 13.06 -6.44
N HIS A 459 10.71 14.37 -6.50
CA HIS A 459 9.70 15.39 -6.81
C HIS A 459 9.13 15.29 -8.23
N VAL A 460 9.94 14.92 -9.22
CA VAL A 460 9.48 14.77 -10.61
C VAL A 460 8.56 13.56 -10.71
N LEU A 461 8.96 12.43 -10.13
CA LEU A 461 8.15 11.23 -10.04
C LEU A 461 6.81 11.50 -9.33
N ALA A 462 6.86 12.18 -8.19
CA ALA A 462 5.66 12.55 -7.44
C ALA A 462 4.67 13.37 -8.28
N LYS A 463 5.16 14.35 -9.07
CA LYS A 463 4.32 15.13 -9.98
C LYS A 463 3.70 14.28 -11.08
N SER A 464 4.49 13.39 -11.71
CA SER A 464 4.00 12.50 -12.77
C SER A 464 2.92 11.55 -12.25
N VAL A 465 3.12 10.94 -11.08
CA VAL A 465 2.13 10.05 -10.45
C VAL A 465 0.86 10.82 -10.09
N VAL A 466 0.96 12.02 -9.49
CA VAL A 466 -0.22 12.83 -9.16
C VAL A 466 -0.97 13.27 -10.40
N SER A 467 -0.26 13.67 -11.45
CA SER A 467 -0.86 14.05 -12.74
C SER A 467 -1.63 12.87 -13.35
N PHE A 468 -1.05 11.67 -13.31
CA PHE A 468 -1.71 10.47 -13.83
C PHE A 468 -2.94 10.07 -13.00
N LEU A 469 -2.84 10.07 -11.66
CA LEU A 469 -3.97 9.69 -10.79
C LEU A 469 -5.15 10.65 -10.83
N ARG A 470 -4.92 11.88 -11.32
CA ARG A 470 -5.94 12.93 -11.45
C ARG A 470 -6.36 13.18 -12.90
N SER A 471 -5.90 12.34 -13.83
CA SER A 471 -6.30 12.50 -15.23
C SER A 471 -7.81 12.38 -15.35
N ASN A 472 -8.45 13.39 -15.95
CA ASN A 472 -9.88 13.39 -16.19
C ASN A 472 -10.20 12.61 -17.46
N VAL A 473 -10.07 11.28 -17.39
CA VAL A 473 -10.34 10.37 -18.50
C VAL A 473 -11.59 9.57 -18.17
N GLU A 474 -12.54 9.52 -19.08
CA GLU A 474 -13.75 8.72 -18.92
C GLU A 474 -13.49 7.29 -19.39
N TYR A 475 -13.73 6.31 -18.52
CA TYR A 475 -13.63 4.90 -18.87
C TYR A 475 -14.74 4.12 -18.19
N ILE A 476 -14.95 2.89 -18.65
CA ILE A 476 -15.83 1.92 -18.00
C ILE A 476 -14.94 0.92 -17.27
N LEU A 477 -15.13 0.80 -15.97
CA LEU A 477 -14.43 -0.18 -15.14
C LEU A 477 -15.30 -1.43 -14.99
N THR A 478 -14.80 -2.60 -15.35
CA THR A 478 -15.50 -3.89 -15.19
C THR A 478 -14.60 -4.95 -14.57
N ARG A 479 -15.21 -5.96 -13.93
CA ARG A 479 -14.50 -7.15 -13.45
C ARG A 479 -14.66 -8.32 -14.42
N ARG A 480 -13.61 -9.11 -14.60
CA ARG A 480 -13.71 -10.43 -15.25
C ARG A 480 -14.21 -11.45 -14.23
N ALA A 481 -15.22 -12.23 -14.59
CA ALA A 481 -15.85 -13.19 -13.68
C ALA A 481 -14.98 -14.42 -13.42
N CYS A 482 -14.14 -14.80 -14.39
CA CYS A 482 -13.13 -15.84 -14.28
C CYS A 482 -11.81 -15.24 -14.82
N PRO A 483 -10.92 -14.76 -13.95
CA PRO A 483 -9.58 -14.37 -14.37
C PRO A 483 -8.84 -15.63 -14.83
N ASP A 484 -8.30 -15.61 -16.05
CA ASP A 484 -7.42 -16.67 -16.50
C ASP A 484 -6.12 -16.60 -15.69
N ASP A 485 -5.51 -17.73 -15.33
CA ASP A 485 -4.15 -17.75 -14.77
C ASP A 485 -3.13 -17.58 -15.90
N ASN A 486 -3.26 -16.47 -16.65
CA ASN A 486 -2.31 -16.13 -17.69
C ASN A 486 -0.96 -15.84 -17.04
N ARG A 487 0.05 -16.62 -17.46
CA ARG A 487 1.43 -16.52 -16.94
C ARG A 487 2.22 -15.35 -17.55
N GLU A 488 1.61 -14.60 -18.47
CA GLU A 488 2.28 -13.48 -19.14
C GLU A 488 2.35 -12.27 -18.20
N VAL A 489 3.44 -12.23 -17.43
CA VAL A 489 3.79 -11.09 -16.58
C VAL A 489 4.51 -10.05 -17.43
N GLY A 490 4.11 -8.79 -17.31
CA GLY A 490 4.68 -7.67 -18.04
C GLY A 490 3.65 -6.60 -18.37
N PHE A 491 4.14 -5.44 -18.79
CA PHE A 491 3.30 -4.43 -19.43
C PHE A 491 3.35 -4.69 -20.94
N ILE A 492 2.31 -5.34 -21.46
CA ILE A 492 2.21 -5.72 -22.86
C ILE A 492 1.56 -4.55 -23.61
N LEU A 493 2.36 -3.92 -24.47
CA LEU A 493 1.90 -2.83 -25.31
C LEU A 493 0.88 -3.35 -26.34
N PRO A 494 0.05 -2.46 -26.90
CA PRO A 494 -0.94 -2.85 -27.90
C PRO A 494 -0.32 -3.50 -29.16
N SER A 495 0.96 -3.23 -29.43
CA SER A 495 1.79 -3.86 -30.48
C SER A 495 2.26 -5.30 -30.17
N GLY A 496 1.91 -5.85 -29.00
CA GLY A 496 2.36 -7.16 -28.53
C GLY A 496 3.78 -7.17 -27.93
N LYS A 497 4.49 -6.04 -27.94
CA LYS A 497 5.82 -5.94 -27.30
C LYS A 497 5.68 -5.81 -25.78
N LYS A 498 6.44 -6.63 -25.05
CA LYS A 498 6.58 -6.51 -23.60
C LYS A 498 7.52 -5.36 -23.27
N LEU A 499 7.06 -4.40 -22.48
CA LEU A 499 7.90 -3.35 -21.92
C LEU A 499 8.86 -4.00 -20.94
N SER A 500 10.16 -4.03 -21.25
CA SER A 500 11.16 -4.43 -20.27
C SER A 500 11.35 -3.27 -19.29
N GLU A 501 11.55 -3.59 -18.01
CA GLU A 501 11.92 -2.60 -17.00
C GLU A 501 13.40 -2.16 -17.19
N GLU A 502 14.15 -2.81 -18.10
CA GLU A 502 15.59 -2.63 -18.33
C GLU A 502 15.94 -1.79 -19.57
N ASP A 503 15.04 -1.64 -20.54
CA ASP A 503 15.28 -0.86 -21.75
C ASP A 503 15.26 0.64 -21.42
N ASP A 504 16.46 1.18 -21.17
CA ASP A 504 16.68 2.60 -21.14
C ASP A 504 16.54 3.19 -22.56
N ASP A 505 15.56 4.09 -22.67
CA ASP A 505 15.43 5.13 -23.70
C ASP A 505 15.14 4.74 -25.17
N GLU A 506 15.28 3.49 -25.63
CA GLU A 506 15.03 3.17 -27.05
C GLU A 506 13.55 3.18 -27.47
N ILE A 507 12.62 2.89 -26.55
CA ILE A 507 11.18 2.84 -26.89
C ILE A 507 10.60 4.25 -27.03
N LEU A 508 11.19 5.25 -26.33
CA LEU A 508 10.86 6.65 -26.57
C LEU A 508 11.33 7.12 -27.94
N THR A 509 12.37 6.54 -28.54
CA THR A 509 12.78 6.93 -29.90
C THR A 509 11.77 6.46 -30.94
N SER A 510 11.10 5.32 -30.71
CA SER A 510 10.02 4.85 -31.60
C SER A 510 8.72 5.65 -31.50
N MET A 511 8.44 6.31 -30.35
CA MET A 511 7.27 7.18 -30.14
C MET A 511 7.56 8.68 -30.29
N ARG A 512 8.78 9.15 -29.95
CA ARG A 512 9.23 10.54 -30.15
C ARG A 512 9.57 10.84 -31.60
N LEU A 513 9.90 9.86 -32.43
CA LEU A 513 9.92 10.05 -33.89
C LEU A 513 8.52 10.31 -34.46
N TYR A 514 7.46 10.00 -33.70
CA TYR A 514 6.06 10.32 -34.02
C TYR A 514 5.61 11.70 -33.49
N GLU A 515 6.24 12.24 -32.43
CA GLU A 515 5.91 13.58 -31.90
C GLU A 515 6.84 14.70 -32.40
N VAL A 516 8.15 14.45 -32.57
CA VAL A 516 9.13 15.52 -32.89
C VAL A 516 9.08 15.98 -34.36
N GLN A 517 8.48 15.21 -35.28
CA GLN A 517 8.19 15.70 -36.63
C GLN A 517 6.93 16.59 -36.73
N ASN A 518 6.11 16.65 -35.67
CA ASN A 518 4.84 17.38 -35.67
C ASN A 518 4.91 18.76 -35.01
N ASP A 519 5.85 19.05 -34.11
CA ASP A 519 5.96 20.37 -33.48
C ASP A 519 6.97 21.32 -34.16
N SER A 520 7.94 20.83 -34.94
CA SER A 520 8.89 21.69 -35.67
C SER A 520 8.37 22.20 -37.01
N LYS A 521 7.05 22.09 -37.29
CA LYS A 521 6.41 22.64 -38.49
C LYS A 521 5.32 23.67 -38.19
N LEU A 522 5.04 23.96 -36.92
CA LEU A 522 4.02 24.94 -36.53
C LEU A 522 4.57 26.35 -36.25
N GLU A 523 5.87 26.51 -36.02
CA GLU A 523 6.48 27.83 -35.78
C GLU A 523 7.24 28.44 -36.97
N ASP A 524 7.63 27.66 -37.98
CA ASP A 524 8.36 28.16 -39.16
C ASP A 524 7.47 28.47 -40.39
N GLU A 525 6.16 28.15 -40.37
CA GLU A 525 5.21 28.48 -41.46
C GLU A 525 4.37 29.76 -41.21
N LEU A 526 4.92 30.73 -40.47
CA LEU A 526 4.52 32.14 -40.57
C LEU A 526 5.58 33.02 -41.25
N ALA A 527 6.67 32.45 -41.75
CA ALA A 527 7.71 33.18 -42.49
C ALA A 527 8.01 32.54 -43.86
N MET A 528 7.24 32.99 -44.85
CA MET A 528 7.63 33.14 -46.26
C MET A 528 7.99 31.87 -47.09
N ASN A 529 7.10 31.57 -48.04
CA ASN A 529 7.37 31.42 -49.47
C ASN A 529 8.82 31.03 -49.89
N LYS A 530 9.03 29.76 -50.29
CA LYS A 530 9.37 29.34 -51.67
C LYS A 530 9.99 27.93 -51.74
N THR A 531 9.46 27.14 -52.68
CA THR A 531 10.11 26.09 -53.50
C THR A 531 10.92 24.99 -52.80
N THR A 532 10.40 23.76 -52.82
CA THR A 532 11.02 22.58 -53.48
C THR A 532 10.11 21.36 -53.37
N GLU A 533 9.84 20.75 -54.52
CA GLU A 533 9.02 19.54 -54.67
C GLU A 533 9.65 18.33 -53.96
N ARG A 534 8.86 17.57 -53.19
CA ARG A 534 9.23 16.22 -52.73
C ARG A 534 8.33 15.19 -53.42
N LYS A 535 8.96 14.22 -54.07
CA LYS A 535 8.31 13.10 -54.78
C LYS A 535 7.66 12.10 -53.79
N PRO A 536 6.53 11.48 -54.15
CA PRO A 536 5.87 10.44 -53.36
C PRO A 536 6.70 9.16 -53.31
N ASN A 537 6.70 8.47 -52.16
CA ASN A 537 7.63 7.38 -51.86
C ASN A 537 7.00 5.97 -51.95
N ILE A 538 5.69 5.86 -52.23
CA ILE A 538 4.97 4.57 -52.24
C ILE A 538 3.97 4.54 -53.40
N GLU A 539 4.16 3.63 -54.36
CA GLU A 539 3.19 3.37 -55.43
C GLU A 539 2.36 2.13 -55.07
N TYR A 540 1.03 2.29 -55.02
CA TYR A 540 0.10 1.20 -54.72
C TYR A 540 -0.86 0.97 -55.89
N PHE A 541 -0.90 -0.26 -56.38
CA PHE A 541 -1.87 -0.68 -57.37
C PHE A 541 -3.17 -1.12 -56.68
N CYS A 542 -4.26 -0.43 -56.97
CA CYS A 542 -5.59 -0.77 -56.44
C CYS A 542 -6.35 -1.62 -57.45
N ASP A 543 -6.66 -2.88 -57.10
CA ASP A 543 -7.37 -3.81 -57.97
C ASP A 543 -8.80 -3.35 -58.33
N ILE A 544 -9.43 -2.53 -57.47
CA ILE A 544 -10.79 -1.99 -57.67
C ILE A 544 -10.77 -0.77 -58.60
N CYS A 545 -9.76 0.09 -58.50
CA CYS A 545 -9.61 1.27 -59.37
C CYS A 545 -8.83 1.02 -60.67
N GLN A 546 -8.18 -0.15 -60.80
CA GLN A 546 -7.30 -0.53 -61.91
C GLN A 546 -6.23 0.54 -62.28
N LYS A 547 -5.70 1.25 -61.28
CA LYS A 547 -4.66 2.28 -61.47
C LYS A 547 -3.60 2.20 -60.38
N ILE A 548 -2.36 2.51 -60.76
CA ILE A 548 -1.24 2.72 -59.83
C ILE A 548 -1.38 4.14 -59.28
N LEU A 549 -1.61 4.24 -57.97
CA LEU A 549 -1.79 5.51 -57.29
C LEU A 549 -0.54 5.80 -56.43
N PRO A 550 0.11 6.95 -56.61
CA PRO A 550 1.21 7.36 -55.76
C PRO A 550 0.68 7.89 -54.43
N PHE A 551 1.15 7.33 -53.33
CA PHE A 551 0.83 7.73 -51.97
C PHE A 551 2.10 8.10 -51.22
N ASN A 552 1.98 9.07 -50.32
CA ASN A 552 3.11 9.50 -49.50
C ASN A 552 3.30 8.61 -48.27
N THR A 553 2.24 7.91 -47.83
CA THR A 553 2.25 7.03 -46.66
C THR A 553 1.44 5.76 -46.91
N THR A 554 1.77 4.67 -46.20
CA THR A 554 0.99 3.42 -46.21
C THR A 554 -0.42 3.61 -45.62
N PHE A 555 -0.63 4.67 -44.84
CA PHE A 555 -1.94 5.02 -44.27
C PHE A 555 -2.90 5.58 -45.32
N ASP A 556 -2.41 6.31 -46.33
CA ASP A 556 -3.25 6.79 -47.43
C ASP A 556 -3.69 5.65 -48.34
N VAL A 557 -2.86 4.61 -48.49
CA VAL A 557 -3.22 3.34 -49.14
C VAL A 557 -4.35 2.64 -48.36
N LEU A 558 -4.26 2.59 -47.03
CA LEU A 558 -5.29 2.00 -46.18
C LEU A 558 -6.58 2.83 -46.17
N ARG A 559 -6.48 4.15 -46.21
CA ARG A 559 -7.63 5.07 -46.32
C ARG A 559 -8.32 4.93 -47.68
N HIS A 560 -7.55 4.77 -48.75
CA HIS A 560 -8.05 4.46 -50.09
C HIS A 560 -8.69 3.06 -50.16
N LYS A 561 -8.09 2.04 -49.52
CA LYS A 561 -8.70 0.71 -49.35
C LYS A 561 -10.00 0.73 -48.57
N ARG A 562 -10.20 1.70 -47.68
CA ARG A 562 -11.39 1.85 -46.84
C ARG A 562 -12.47 2.73 -47.49
N SER A 563 -12.11 3.47 -48.56
CA SER A 563 -13.07 4.27 -49.36
C SER A 563 -13.76 3.47 -50.46
N HIS A 564 -13.28 2.24 -50.74
CA HIS A 564 -13.99 1.20 -51.48
C HIS A 564 -14.50 0.16 -50.49
#